data_AF-A0A3A8GVZ2-F1
#
_entry.id   AF-A0A3A8GVZ2-F1
#
_cell.length_a   1.000
_cell.length_b   1.000
_cell.length_c   1.000
_cell.angle_alpha   90.00
_cell.angle_beta   90.00
_cell.angle_gamma   90.00
#
_symmetry.space_group_name_H-M   'P 1'
#
loop_
_entity.id
_entity.type
_entity.pdbx_description
1 polymer ?
#
loop_
_entity_poly.entity_id
_entity_poly.type
_entity_poly.pdbx_seq_one_letter_code
_entity_poly.pdbx_strand_id
1 'polypeptide(L)'
;MAVGISLQAAFQVDLGARWAFRLPLEAGVGGSGDSTFSELGLTPGLLYRWRSDAAQRWVPYLGAGLKLGAAGAGREFLGLPLVTTVQSLDFDFDDGDGDSDDPNFESRLGAFPEVWAGVEWHPNRWFSLNVAAAYTYVRLLGTNVHLLHERVGVRFSL
;
A
#
# COMPACT_ATOMS: atom_id res chain seq x y z
N MET A 1 -2.48 -7.37 -15.06
CA MET A 1 -2.98 -6.38 -14.07
C MET A 1 -3.31 -7.17 -12.82
N ALA A 2 -2.89 -6.72 -11.65
CA ALA A 2 -3.14 -7.42 -10.41
C ALA A 2 -4.12 -6.65 -9.54
N VAL A 3 -4.91 -7.39 -8.79
CA VAL A 3 -5.91 -6.84 -7.87
C VAL A 3 -5.66 -7.39 -6.48
N GLY A 4 -5.78 -6.53 -5.48
CA GLY A 4 -5.60 -6.89 -4.09
C GLY A 4 -6.53 -6.14 -3.16
N ILE A 5 -6.55 -6.62 -1.92
CA ILE A 5 -7.23 -5.98 -0.79
C ILE A 5 -6.17 -5.69 0.26
N SER A 6 -6.26 -4.52 0.87
CA SER A 6 -5.35 -4.09 1.93
C SER A 6 -6.09 -3.50 3.11
N LEU A 7 -5.55 -3.77 4.28
CA LEU A 7 -5.88 -3.10 5.52
C LEU A 7 -4.89 -1.96 5.74
N GLN A 8 -5.40 -0.81 6.16
CA GLN A 8 -4.54 0.34 6.43
C GLN A 8 -4.78 0.96 7.81
N ALA A 9 -3.70 1.46 8.39
CA ALA A 9 -3.71 2.37 9.53
C ALA A 9 -2.91 3.61 9.15
N ALA A 10 -3.54 4.80 9.21
CA ALA A 10 -2.91 6.03 8.74
C ALA A 10 -2.78 7.07 9.85
N PHE A 11 -1.63 7.72 9.88
CA PHE A 11 -1.46 8.98 10.59
C PHE A 11 -1.66 10.14 9.61
N GLN A 12 -2.33 11.20 10.06
CA GLN A 12 -2.60 12.38 9.23
C GLN A 12 -2.35 13.68 9.97
N VAL A 13 -1.73 14.61 9.25
CA VAL A 13 -1.57 16.00 9.64
C VAL A 13 -2.45 16.86 8.73
N ASP A 14 -3.41 17.55 9.34
CA ASP A 14 -4.33 18.43 8.61
C ASP A 14 -3.64 19.76 8.28
N LEU A 15 -3.55 20.10 6.99
CA LEU A 15 -2.97 21.35 6.48
C LEU A 15 -4.06 22.39 6.16
N GLY A 16 -5.19 22.31 6.88
CA GLY A 16 -6.43 23.05 6.64
C GLY A 16 -7.61 22.14 6.35
N ALA A 17 -8.73 22.70 5.90
CA ALA A 17 -9.97 21.94 5.68
C ALA A 17 -9.86 20.92 4.53
N ARG A 18 -9.14 21.28 3.47
CA ARG A 18 -9.08 20.50 2.22
C ARG A 18 -7.82 19.69 2.09
N TRP A 19 -6.67 20.21 2.50
CA TRP A 19 -5.40 19.52 2.34
C TRP A 19 -5.00 18.78 3.60
N ALA A 20 -4.35 17.64 3.44
CA ALA A 20 -3.67 16.94 4.52
C ALA A 20 -2.45 16.18 3.99
N PHE A 21 -1.46 16.01 4.85
CA PHE A 21 -0.41 15.02 4.66
C PHE A 21 -0.80 13.73 5.37
N ARG A 22 -0.67 12.59 4.69
CA ARG A 22 -1.01 11.29 5.26
C ARG A 22 0.16 10.32 5.12
N LEU A 23 0.35 9.54 6.16
CA LEU A 23 1.27 8.41 6.22
C LEU A 23 0.47 7.14 6.55
N PRO A 24 -0.08 6.44 5.53
CA PRO A 24 -0.68 5.13 5.67
C PRO A 24 0.40 4.07 5.84
N LEU A 25 0.22 3.20 6.82
CA LEU A 25 0.83 1.88 6.92
C LEU A 25 -0.20 0.87 6.41
N GLU A 26 0.21 0.01 5.49
CA GLU A 26 -0.67 -0.87 4.74
C GLU A 26 -0.15 -2.30 4.79
N ALA A 27 -1.07 -3.24 4.96
CA ALA A 27 -0.84 -4.68 4.86
C ALA A 27 -1.88 -5.25 3.90
N GLY A 28 -1.47 -5.91 2.83
CA GLY A 28 -2.39 -6.37 1.81
C GLY A 28 -2.00 -7.69 1.18
N VAL A 29 -2.97 -8.29 0.49
CA VAL A 29 -2.79 -9.48 -0.33
C VAL A 29 -3.49 -9.31 -1.66
N GLY A 30 -2.97 -9.92 -2.70
CA GLY A 30 -3.56 -9.84 -4.03
C GLY A 30 -3.02 -10.90 -4.97
N GLY A 31 -3.41 -10.81 -6.24
CA GLY A 31 -2.94 -11.72 -7.26
C GLY A 31 -3.26 -11.30 -8.69
N SER A 32 -2.70 -12.04 -9.63
CA SER A 32 -2.97 -11.92 -11.08
C SER A 32 -2.76 -13.29 -11.73
N GLY A 33 -3.84 -13.91 -12.23
CA GLY A 33 -3.76 -15.28 -12.75
C GLY A 33 -3.51 -16.28 -11.61
N ASP A 34 -2.53 -17.16 -11.78
CA ASP A 34 -2.17 -18.18 -10.79
C ASP A 34 -1.22 -17.66 -9.69
N SER A 35 -0.70 -16.44 -9.85
CA SER A 35 0.27 -15.87 -8.94
C SER A 35 -0.38 -15.02 -7.85
N THR A 36 0.04 -15.22 -6.60
CA THR A 36 -0.37 -14.44 -5.43
C THR A 36 0.78 -13.61 -4.86
N PHE A 37 0.45 -12.53 -4.16
CA PHE A 37 1.41 -11.70 -3.44
C PHE A 37 0.82 -11.20 -2.12
N SER A 38 1.71 -10.86 -1.20
CA SER A 38 1.39 -10.08 -0.01
C SER A 38 2.27 -8.86 0.05
N GLU A 39 1.82 -7.80 0.71
CA GLU A 39 2.54 -6.55 0.76
C GLU A 39 2.47 -5.93 2.15
N LEU A 40 3.58 -5.31 2.53
CA LEU A 40 3.66 -4.40 3.66
C LEU A 40 4.33 -3.12 3.16
N GLY A 41 3.68 -1.98 3.38
CA GLY A 41 4.17 -0.72 2.85
C GLY A 41 3.72 0.49 3.63
N LEU A 42 4.50 1.56 3.48
CA LEU A 42 4.21 2.90 3.97
C LEU A 42 4.06 3.82 2.77
N THR A 43 2.97 4.58 2.68
CA THR A 43 2.70 5.44 1.51
C THR A 43 2.62 6.92 1.88
N PRO A 44 3.72 7.59 2.25
CA PRO A 44 3.69 9.04 2.47
C PRO A 44 3.13 9.77 1.25
N GLY A 45 2.18 10.68 1.49
CA GLY A 45 1.71 11.57 0.43
C GLY A 45 0.72 12.62 0.86
N LEU A 46 0.30 13.39 -0.14
CA LEU A 46 -0.61 14.51 0.01
C LEU A 46 -1.99 14.11 -0.48
N LEU A 47 -3.01 14.59 0.22
CA LEU A 47 -4.40 14.37 -0.17
C LEU A 47 -5.21 15.66 -0.14
N TYR A 48 -6.16 15.71 -1.07
CA TYR A 48 -7.21 16.70 -1.17
C TYR A 48 -8.53 16.08 -0.74
N ARG A 49 -9.24 16.78 0.15
CA ARG A 49 -10.53 16.43 0.73
C ARG A 49 -11.58 17.40 0.22
N TRP A 50 -12.69 16.87 -0.23
CA TRP A 50 -13.91 17.65 -0.50
C TRP A 50 -14.68 17.86 0.80
N ARG A 51 -14.08 18.67 1.67
CA ARG A 51 -14.61 19.04 2.98
C ARG A 51 -14.88 20.53 3.03
N SER A 52 -16.10 20.92 3.39
CA SER A 52 -16.47 22.32 3.63
C SER A 52 -16.47 22.68 5.11
N ASP A 53 -16.75 21.71 5.99
CA ASP A 53 -16.89 21.91 7.44
C ASP A 53 -16.10 20.85 8.22
N ALA A 54 -15.54 21.24 9.37
CA ALA A 54 -14.96 20.34 10.34
C ALA A 54 -15.95 19.25 10.83
N ALA A 55 -17.26 19.52 10.84
CA ALA A 55 -18.28 18.55 11.27
C ALA A 55 -18.75 17.58 10.17
N GLN A 56 -18.30 17.74 8.92
CA GLN A 56 -18.73 16.88 7.82
C GLN A 56 -18.32 15.41 8.07
N ARG A 57 -19.32 14.54 8.18
CA ARG A 57 -19.11 13.11 8.51
C ARG A 57 -18.55 12.31 7.36
N TRP A 58 -18.98 12.59 6.13
CA TRP A 58 -18.56 11.84 4.95
C TRP A 58 -17.73 12.76 4.07
N VAL A 59 -16.46 12.42 3.90
CA VAL A 59 -15.49 13.26 3.19
C VAL A 59 -14.87 12.44 2.07
N PRO A 60 -15.26 12.68 0.80
CA PRO A 60 -14.52 12.12 -0.32
C PRO A 60 -13.14 12.77 -0.41
N TYR A 61 -12.16 12.02 -0.91
CA TYR A 61 -10.79 12.49 -1.05
C TYR A 61 -10.05 11.81 -2.20
N LEU A 62 -9.00 12.49 -2.64
CA LEU A 62 -8.04 12.02 -3.64
C LEU A 62 -6.64 12.35 -3.12
N GLY A 63 -5.74 11.38 -3.16
CA GLY A 63 -4.36 11.54 -2.75
C GLY A 63 -3.39 10.93 -3.74
N ALA A 64 -2.15 11.38 -3.61
CA ALA A 64 -1.03 10.86 -4.36
C ALA A 64 0.22 10.88 -3.49
N GLY A 65 1.10 9.92 -3.71
CA GLY A 65 2.28 9.72 -2.89
C GLY A 65 3.23 8.69 -3.47
N LEU A 66 4.17 8.27 -2.62
CA LEU A 66 5.15 7.25 -2.95
C LEU A 66 4.95 6.09 -1.99
N LYS A 67 4.60 4.91 -2.51
CA LYS A 67 4.59 3.67 -1.74
C LYS A 67 6.03 3.22 -1.52
N LEU A 68 6.44 3.20 -0.27
CA LEU A 68 7.71 2.69 0.24
C LEU A 68 7.43 1.36 0.89
N GLY A 69 7.78 0.24 0.27
CA GLY A 69 7.42 -1.04 0.85
C GLY A 69 7.94 -2.24 0.09
N ALA A 70 7.84 -3.38 0.76
CA ALA A 70 8.11 -4.70 0.21
C ALA A 70 6.81 -5.23 -0.41
N ALA A 71 6.79 -5.37 -1.73
CA ALA A 71 5.90 -6.35 -2.35
C ALA A 71 6.56 -7.71 -2.12
N GLY A 72 6.06 -8.48 -1.14
CA GLY A 72 6.36 -9.91 -1.00
C GLY A 72 5.63 -10.64 -2.11
N ALA A 73 6.24 -10.66 -3.29
CA ALA A 73 5.64 -11.24 -4.46
C ALA A 73 6.06 -12.72 -4.56
N GLY A 74 5.09 -13.62 -4.76
CA GLY A 74 5.41 -14.94 -5.29
C GLY A 74 6.20 -14.75 -6.59
N ARG A 75 7.27 -15.55 -6.76
CA ARG A 75 8.32 -15.43 -7.81
C ARG A 75 7.80 -15.15 -9.24
N GLU A 76 6.60 -15.59 -9.56
CA GLU A 76 5.96 -15.42 -10.87
C GLU A 76 5.48 -14.00 -11.15
N PHE A 77 5.08 -13.26 -10.11
CA PHE A 77 4.43 -11.96 -10.27
C PHE A 77 5.41 -10.84 -10.67
N LEU A 78 6.71 -11.03 -10.43
CA LEU A 78 7.76 -10.06 -10.74
C LEU A 78 8.36 -10.23 -12.15
N GLY A 79 8.01 -11.29 -12.88
CA GLY A 79 8.43 -11.49 -14.28
C GLY A 79 9.94 -11.49 -14.51
N LEU A 80 10.76 -11.83 -13.51
CA LEU A 80 12.21 -11.71 -13.57
C LEU A 80 12.92 -13.06 -13.38
N PRO A 81 13.88 -13.42 -14.26
CA PRO A 81 14.82 -14.49 -13.98
C PRO A 81 15.79 -14.06 -12.88
N LEU A 82 16.23 -15.06 -12.12
CA LEU A 82 17.23 -15.00 -11.05
C LEU A 82 18.36 -14.02 -11.41
N VAL A 83 18.77 -13.19 -10.45
CA VAL A 83 19.89 -12.21 -10.51
C VAL A 83 19.45 -10.79 -10.88
N THR A 84 19.30 -9.91 -9.88
CA THR A 84 20.02 -8.62 -9.78
C THR A 84 19.60 -7.83 -8.52
N THR A 85 20.44 -7.92 -7.48
CA THR A 85 20.92 -6.82 -6.62
C THR A 85 19.97 -5.64 -6.30
N VAL A 86 19.19 -5.74 -5.23
CA VAL A 86 18.94 -4.66 -4.24
C VAL A 86 18.61 -5.36 -2.92
N GLN A 87 19.23 -4.94 -1.81
CA GLN A 87 19.11 -5.50 -0.45
C GLN A 87 17.75 -6.15 -0.17
N SER A 88 17.66 -7.46 -0.39
CA SER A 88 16.65 -8.30 0.22
C SER A 88 16.99 -8.32 1.70
N LEU A 89 16.14 -7.71 2.52
CA LEU A 89 16.04 -8.15 3.91
C LEU A 89 15.36 -9.52 3.81
N ASP A 90 16.15 -10.59 3.91
CA ASP A 90 15.58 -11.84 4.40
C ASP A 90 15.09 -11.57 5.82
N PHE A 91 13.90 -12.07 6.11
CA PHE A 91 13.43 -12.22 7.48
C PHE A 91 13.16 -13.72 7.62
N ASP A 92 14.18 -14.54 7.36
CA ASP A 92 14.24 -15.93 7.79
C ASP A 92 14.65 -15.94 9.26
N PHE A 93 13.64 -15.86 10.14
CA PHE A 93 13.80 -16.37 11.49
C PHE A 93 13.78 -17.91 11.44
N ASP A 94 14.81 -18.53 10.87
CA ASP A 94 15.20 -19.90 11.27
C ASP A 94 16.58 -20.29 10.71
N ASP A 95 17.56 -20.33 11.60
CA ASP A 95 18.75 -21.16 11.44
C ASP A 95 18.33 -22.62 11.72
N GLY A 96 18.12 -23.44 10.69
CA GLY A 96 18.08 -24.90 10.90
C GLY A 96 17.30 -25.75 9.89
N ASP A 97 18.07 -26.43 9.03
CA ASP A 97 17.79 -27.76 8.50
C ASP A 97 16.53 -27.98 7.63
N GLY A 98 16.75 -27.84 6.31
CA GLY A 98 16.48 -28.90 5.34
C GLY A 98 15.07 -29.46 5.23
N ASP A 99 14.19 -28.77 4.49
CA ASP A 99 13.27 -29.40 3.54
C ASP A 99 12.87 -28.39 2.45
N SER A 100 12.91 -28.82 1.20
CA SER A 100 12.83 -28.00 0.00
C SER A 100 11.41 -27.55 -0.39
N ASP A 101 10.61 -27.10 0.58
CA ASP A 101 9.24 -26.61 0.38
C ASP A 101 9.02 -25.23 1.03
N ASP A 102 10.08 -24.44 1.16
CA ASP A 102 9.97 -23.08 1.68
C ASP A 102 9.26 -22.15 0.70
N PRO A 103 8.18 -21.45 1.12
CA PRO A 103 7.57 -20.41 0.32
C PRO A 103 8.57 -19.26 0.16
N ASN A 104 9.28 -19.25 -0.97
CA ASN A 104 10.26 -18.22 -1.32
C ASN A 104 9.60 -16.83 -1.32
N PHE A 105 9.71 -16.13 -0.20
CA PHE A 105 9.23 -14.77 -0.01
C PHE A 105 10.31 -13.79 -0.48
N GLU A 106 10.34 -13.47 -1.78
CA GLU A 106 11.24 -12.42 -2.27
C GLU A 106 10.63 -11.04 -1.96
N SER A 107 11.15 -10.39 -0.94
CA SER A 107 10.74 -9.04 -0.53
C SER A 107 11.54 -7.99 -1.28
N ARG A 108 10.89 -7.18 -2.12
CA ARG A 108 11.56 -6.08 -2.83
C ARG A 108 11.18 -4.73 -2.27
N LEU A 109 12.16 -4.06 -1.67
CA LEU A 109 12.04 -2.67 -1.23
C LEU A 109 12.18 -1.74 -2.43
N GLY A 110 11.18 -0.88 -2.63
CA GLY A 110 11.21 0.15 -3.66
C GLY A 110 10.33 1.34 -3.30
N ALA A 111 10.45 2.38 -4.12
CA ALA A 111 9.60 3.57 -4.07
C ALA A 111 8.77 3.62 -5.35
N PHE A 112 7.45 3.53 -5.22
CA PHE A 112 6.54 3.44 -6.37
C PHE A 112 5.51 4.57 -6.33
N PRO A 113 5.28 5.28 -7.44
CA PRO A 113 4.22 6.27 -7.50
C PRO A 113 2.86 5.62 -7.29
N GLU A 114 2.06 6.23 -6.43
CA GLU A 114 0.74 5.75 -6.09
C GLU A 114 -0.27 6.89 -6.05
N VAL A 115 -1.45 6.63 -6.59
CA VAL A 115 -2.62 7.48 -6.45
C VAL A 115 -3.73 6.70 -5.77
N TRP A 116 -4.49 7.35 -4.89
CA TRP A 116 -5.59 6.71 -4.19
C TRP A 116 -6.77 7.66 -4.03
N ALA A 117 -7.97 7.14 -4.12
CA ALA A 117 -9.20 7.89 -3.96
C ALA A 117 -10.18 7.12 -3.09
N GLY A 118 -10.94 7.82 -2.27
CA GLY A 118 -11.86 7.14 -1.37
C GLY A 118 -12.81 8.06 -0.65
N VAL A 119 -13.48 7.49 0.33
CA VAL A 119 -14.41 8.19 1.21
C VAL A 119 -14.05 7.88 2.65
N GLU A 120 -14.00 8.93 3.47
CA GLU A 120 -13.80 8.85 4.92
C GLU A 120 -15.11 9.09 5.65
N TRP A 121 -15.38 8.25 6.65
CA TRP A 121 -16.40 8.45 7.65
C TRP A 121 -15.77 8.91 8.96
N HIS A 122 -16.16 10.10 9.42
CA HIS A 122 -15.67 10.74 10.63
C HIS A 122 -16.72 10.65 11.75
N PRO A 123 -16.61 9.67 12.67
CA PRO A 123 -17.42 9.68 13.89
C PRO A 123 -16.99 10.80 14.85
N ASN A 124 -15.72 11.20 14.83
CA ASN A 124 -15.19 12.31 15.61
C ASN A 124 -14.05 13.02 14.85
N ARG A 125 -13.44 14.04 15.46
CA ARG A 125 -12.38 14.85 14.83
C ARG A 125 -11.01 14.18 14.76
N TRP A 126 -10.75 13.16 15.57
CA TRP A 126 -9.43 12.51 15.71
C TRP A 126 -9.34 11.18 14.99
N PHE A 127 -10.48 10.61 14.62
CA PHE A 127 -10.59 9.27 14.08
C PHE A 127 -11.54 9.26 12.88
N SER A 128 -11.19 8.48 11.86
CA SER A 128 -12.09 8.15 10.75
C SER A 128 -11.89 6.73 10.28
N LEU A 129 -12.98 6.11 9.82
CA LEU A 129 -12.93 4.92 8.98
C LEU A 129 -12.83 5.34 7.52
N ASN A 130 -12.09 4.62 6.70
CA ASN A 130 -12.01 4.89 5.27
C ASN A 130 -12.18 3.64 4.42
N VAL A 131 -12.74 3.84 3.24
CA VAL A 131 -12.72 2.89 2.14
C VAL A 131 -12.17 3.62 0.92
N ALA A 132 -11.21 3.02 0.24
CA ALA A 132 -10.53 3.63 -0.90
C ALA A 132 -10.12 2.60 -1.95
N ALA A 133 -9.87 3.08 -3.15
CA ALA A 133 -9.13 2.38 -4.17
C ALA A 133 -7.78 3.06 -4.35
N ALA A 134 -6.74 2.26 -4.53
CA ALA A 134 -5.39 2.73 -4.78
C ALA A 134 -4.82 2.07 -6.03
N TYR A 135 -4.05 2.85 -6.77
CA TYR A 135 -3.40 2.41 -7.98
C TYR A 135 -1.91 2.71 -7.89
N THR A 136 -1.12 1.65 -7.96
CA THR A 136 0.34 1.72 -7.92
C THR A 136 0.89 1.32 -9.28
N TYR A 137 1.81 2.14 -9.80
CA TYR A 137 2.53 1.82 -11.03
C TYR A 137 3.96 1.42 -10.68
N VAL A 138 4.34 0.19 -11.06
CA VAL A 138 5.64 -0.38 -10.78
C VAL A 138 6.37 -0.62 -12.10
N ARG A 139 7.50 0.07 -12.29
CA ARG A 139 8.38 -0.15 -13.44
C ARG A 139 9.58 -0.96 -12.99
N LEU A 140 9.63 -2.21 -13.42
CA LEU A 140 10.77 -3.10 -13.25
C LEU A 140 11.54 -3.16 -14.58
N LEU A 141 12.84 -3.44 -14.55
CA LEU A 141 13.70 -3.51 -15.73
C LEU A 141 13.13 -4.50 -16.76
N GLY A 142 12.38 -3.98 -17.74
CA GLY A 142 11.74 -4.76 -18.81
C GLY A 142 10.22 -4.96 -18.68
N THR A 143 9.61 -4.70 -17.53
CA THR A 143 8.18 -5.01 -17.29
C THR A 143 7.45 -3.88 -16.57
N ASN A 144 6.24 -3.57 -17.04
CA ASN A 144 5.32 -2.63 -16.40
C ASN A 144 4.25 -3.41 -15.64
N VAL A 145 4.16 -3.18 -14.33
CA VAL A 145 3.15 -3.82 -13.48
C VAL A 145 2.19 -2.74 -12.98
N HIS A 146 0.90 -3.04 -13.12
CA HIS A 146 -0.20 -2.20 -12.66
C HIS A 146 -0.93 -2.93 -11.53
N LEU A 147 -0.92 -2.32 -10.35
CA LEU A 147 -1.53 -2.85 -9.13
C LEU A 147 -2.75 -1.99 -8.77
N LEU A 148 -3.90 -2.63 -8.59
CA LEU A 148 -5.12 -2.01 -8.08
C LEU A 148 -5.47 -2.61 -6.73
N HIS A 149 -5.59 -1.77 -5.71
CA HIS A 149 -5.87 -2.19 -4.34
C HIS A 149 -7.16 -1.57 -3.84
N GLU A 150 -8.03 -2.41 -3.30
CA GLU A 150 -9.10 -1.94 -2.43
C GLU A 150 -8.52 -1.79 -1.02
N ARG A 151 -8.76 -0.65 -0.38
CA ARG A 151 -8.25 -0.32 0.94
C ARG A 151 -9.40 -0.11 1.90
N VAL A 152 -9.31 -0.76 3.04
CA VAL A 152 -10.19 -0.48 4.18
C VAL A 152 -9.30 -0.16 5.36
N GLY A 153 -9.64 0.87 6.12
CA GLY A 153 -8.88 1.11 7.32
C GLY A 153 -9.30 2.27 8.18
N VAL A 154 -8.36 2.60 9.04
CA VAL A 154 -8.52 3.61 10.08
C VAL A 154 -7.51 4.72 9.87
N ARG A 155 -7.92 5.95 10.17
CA ARG A 155 -7.03 7.10 10.19
C ARG A 155 -7.16 7.83 11.51
N PHE A 156 -6.01 8.23 12.03
CA PHE A 156 -5.88 9.10 13.20
C PHE A 156 -5.36 10.47 12.74
N SER A 157 -5.95 11.54 13.28
CA SER A 157 -5.53 12.91 13.00
C SER A 157 -5.26 13.68 14.29
N LEU A 158 -4.17 14.47 14.27
CA LEU A 158 -3.85 15.43 15.31
C LEU A 158 -4.45 16.80 15.00
#